data_AF-A0A179DC47-F1
#
_entry.id   AF-A0A179DC47-F1
#
_cell.length_a   1.000
_cell.length_b   1.000
_cell.length_c   1.000
_cell.angle_alpha   90.00
_cell.angle_beta   90.00
_cell.angle_gamma   90.00
#
_symmetry.space_group_name_H-M   'P 1'
#
loop_
_entity.id
_entity.type
_entity.pdbx_description
1 polymer ?
#
loop_
_entity_poly.entity_id
_entity_poly.type
_entity_poly.pdbx_seq_one_letter_code
_entity_poly.pdbx_strand_id
1 'polypeptide(L)' 'MVANKVKMEDEDSLDVQFWLSQPASARIAELTRLRHEYYIWLIGEFPSQMEKTVMRRKI' A
#
# COMPACT_ATOMS: atom_id res chain seq x y z
N MET A 1 -18.83 -23.14 1.78
CA MET A 1 -18.00 -21.97 2.11
C MET A 1 -17.34 -22.27 3.45
N VAL A 2 -16.02 -22.52 3.47
CA VAL A 2 -15.30 -22.81 4.72
C VAL A 2 -14.90 -21.47 5.33
N ALA A 3 -15.57 -21.07 6.42
CA ALA A 3 -15.20 -19.88 7.16
C ALA A 3 -14.04 -20.23 8.09
N ASN A 4 -12.81 -19.92 7.67
CA ASN A 4 -11.66 -19.95 8.56
C ASN A 4 -11.79 -18.78 9.55
N LYS A 5 -11.82 -19.08 10.84
CA LYS A 5 -11.71 -18.07 11.90
C LYS A 5 -10.24 -17.67 12.01
N VAL A 6 -9.80 -16.79 11.13
CA VAL A 6 -8.48 -16.15 11.23
C VAL A 6 -8.64 -14.94 12.13
N LYS A 7 -7.72 -14.76 13.09
CA LYS A 7 -7.71 -13.55 13.88
C LYS A 7 -7.13 -12.42 13.01
N MET A 8 -7.64 -11.20 13.15
CA MET A 8 -7.14 -10.05 12.36
C MET A 8 -5.61 -9.87 12.48
N GLU A 9 -5.06 -10.12 13.68
CA GLU A 9 -3.62 -10.10 13.97
C GLU A 9 -2.80 -11.13 13.18
N ASP A 10 -3.41 -12.25 12.79
CA ASP A 10 -2.78 -13.26 11.92
C ASP A 10 -2.88 -12.84 10.43
N GLU A 11 -3.96 -12.16 10.02
CA GLU A 11 -4.10 -11.60 8.67
C GLU A 11 -3.07 -10.49 8.41
N ASP A 12 -2.86 -9.59 9.38
CA ASP A 12 -1.84 -8.53 9.29
C ASP A 12 -0.44 -9.12 9.04
N SER A 13 -0.11 -10.22 9.73
CA SER A 13 1.17 -10.89 9.57
C SER A 13 1.32 -11.54 8.20
N LEU A 14 0.25 -12.15 7.68
CA LEU A 14 0.23 -12.77 6.34
C LEU A 14 0.32 -11.73 5.23
N ASP A 15 -0.36 -10.59 5.39
CA ASP A 15 -0.32 -9.48 4.43
C ASP A 15 1.08 -8.86 4.36
N VAL A 16 1.74 -8.67 5.51
CA VAL A 16 3.13 -8.21 5.56
C VAL A 16 4.04 -9.18 4.81
N GLN A 17 3.91 -10.48 5.06
CA GLN A 17 4.72 -11.50 4.38
C GLN A 17 4.46 -11.53 2.87
N PHE A 18 3.18 -11.46 2.46
CA PHE A 18 2.79 -11.39 1.06
C PHE A 18 3.45 -10.20 0.37
N TRP A 19 3.34 -8.98 0.91
CA TRP A 19 3.93 -7.79 0.30
C TRP A 19 5.45 -7.82 0.29
N LEU A 20 6.10 -8.36 1.33
CA LEU A 20 7.55 -8.54 1.35
C LEU A 20 8.03 -9.52 0.27
N SER A 21 7.24 -10.54 -0.05
CA SER A 21 7.55 -11.49 -1.14
C SER A 21 7.41 -10.89 -2.56
N GLN A 22 6.67 -9.80 -2.71
CA GLN A 22 6.48 -9.17 -4.03
C GLN A 22 7.74 -8.41 -4.49
N PRO A 23 7.95 -8.24 -5.80
CA PRO A 23 8.97 -7.33 -6.32
C PRO A 23 8.75 -5.89 -5.84
N ALA A 24 9.84 -5.13 -5.71
CA ALA A 24 9.76 -3.73 -5.30
C ALA A 24 8.88 -2.88 -6.26
N SER A 25 8.91 -3.18 -7.56
CA SER A 25 8.06 -2.53 -8.55
C SER A 25 6.57 -2.76 -8.30
N ALA A 26 6.17 -3.99 -7.96
CA ALA A 26 4.78 -4.34 -7.65
C ALA A 26 4.30 -3.63 -6.38
N ARG A 27 5.12 -3.59 -5.32
CA ARG A 27 4.81 -2.83 -4.11
C ARG A 27 4.63 -1.34 -4.39
N ILE A 28 5.51 -0.73 -5.18
CA ILE A 28 5.44 0.69 -5.52
C ILE A 28 4.17 0.99 -6.34
N ALA A 29 3.83 0.11 -7.29
CA ALA A 29 2.61 0.25 -8.09
C ALA A 29 1.36 0.23 -7.19
N GLU A 30 1.26 -0.72 -6.27
CA GLU A 30 0.12 -0.82 -5.37
C GLU A 30 0.04 0.37 -4.41
N LEU A 31 1.16 0.79 -3.81
CA LEU A 31 1.20 1.98 -2.96
C LEU A 31 0.76 3.23 -3.72
N THR A 32 1.12 3.34 -5.01
CA THR A 32 0.69 4.45 -5.86
C THR A 32 -0.82 4.40 -6.11
N ARG A 33 -1.37 3.22 -6.40
CA ARG A 33 -2.81 2.99 -6.55
C ARG A 33 -3.58 3.35 -5.27
N LEU A 34 -3.16 2.82 -4.13
CA LEU A 34 -3.79 3.09 -2.83
C LEU A 34 -3.78 4.58 -2.49
N ARG A 35 -2.66 5.25 -2.76
CA ARG A 35 -2.57 6.70 -2.58
C ARG A 35 -3.56 7.43 -3.48
N HIS A 36 -3.69 7.01 -4.75
CA HIS A 36 -4.65 7.59 -5.68
C HIS A 36 -6.09 7.48 -5.18
N GLU A 37 -6.49 6.27 -4.81
CA GLU A 37 -7.83 6.01 -4.26
C GLU A 37 -8.09 6.80 -2.98
N TYR A 38 -7.10 6.91 -2.09
CA TYR A 38 -7.22 7.68 -0.86
C TYR A 38 -7.52 9.17 -1.13
N TYR A 39 -6.78 9.79 -2.06
CA TYR A 39 -7.00 11.20 -2.37
C TYR A 39 -8.33 11.42 -3.09
N ILE A 40 -8.71 10.54 -4.02
CA ILE A 40 -10.03 10.60 -4.64
C ILE A 40 -11.13 10.50 -3.58
N TRP A 41 -11.00 9.59 -2.62
CA TRP A 41 -11.97 9.47 -1.53
C TRP A 41 -11.98 10.70 -0.60
N LEU A 42 -10.81 11.25 -0.26
CA LEU A 42 -10.69 12.34 0.71
C LEU A 42 -11.10 13.70 0.14
N ILE A 43 -10.65 14.04 -1.07
CA ILE A 43 -10.78 15.38 -1.67
C ILE A 43 -11.45 15.37 -3.05
N GLY A 44 -11.84 14.21 -3.57
CA GLY A 44 -12.52 14.08 -4.87
C GLY A 44 -11.59 14.10 -6.09
N GLU A 45 -10.30 14.40 -5.90
CA GLU A 45 -9.32 14.50 -6.97
C GLU A 45 -7.93 14.04 -6.51
N PHE A 46 -7.08 13.65 -7.47
CA PHE A 46 -5.68 13.37 -7.19
C PHE A 46 -4.82 14.63 -7.40
N PRO A 47 -3.98 15.04 -6.43
CA PRO A 47 -3.14 16.22 -6.57
C PRO A 47 -2.23 16.14 -7.80
N SER A 48 -2.27 17.18 -8.64
CA SER A 48 -1.42 17.30 -9.83
C SER A 48 0.07 17.48 -9.51
N GLN A 49 0.37 18.01 -8.33
CA GLN A 49 1.72 18.17 -7.81
C GLN A 49 1.85 17.48 -6.44
N MET A 50 1.94 16.15 -6.45
CA MET A 50 2.63 15.50 -5.35
C MET A 50 4.11 15.82 -5.49
N GLU A 51 4.64 16.66 -4.61
CA GLU A 51 6.07 16.72 -4.41
C GLU A 51 6.57 15.28 -4.24
N LYS A 52 7.41 14.83 -5.19
CA LYS A 52 8.15 13.58 -5.05
C LYS A 52 9.16 13.79 -3.92
N THR A 53 8.71 13.72 -2.67
CA THR A 53 9.60 13.64 -1.52
C THR A 53 10.18 12.23 -1.49
N VAL A 54 11.07 11.93 -2.44
CA VAL A 54 11.95 10.77 -2.35
C VAL A 54 12.97 11.16 -1.30
N MET A 55 12.68 10.88 -0.03
CA MET A 55 13.70 10.92 1.02
C MET A 55 14.76 9.89 0.64
N ARG A 56 15.79 10.31 -0.09
CA ARG A 56 17.03 9.54 -0.18
C ARG A 56 17.58 9.49 1.24
N ARG A 57 17.54 8.32 1.87
CA ARG A 57 18.39 8.07 3.03
C ARG A 57 19.82 8.41 2.60
N LYS A 58 20.45 9.37 3.26
CA LYS A 58 21.91 9.51 3.19
C LYS A 58 22.49 8.19 3.70
N ILE A 59 23.24 7.53 2.83
CA ILE A 59 24.13 6.42 3.20
C ILE A 59 25.38 7.05 3.81
#